data_AF-A0A973D163-F1
#
_entry.id   AF-A0A973D163-F1
#
_cell.length_a   1.000
_cell.length_b   1.000
_cell.length_c   1.000
_cell.angle_alpha   90.00
_cell.angle_beta   90.00
_cell.angle_gamma   90.00
#
_symmetry.space_group_name_H-M   'P 1'
#
loop_
_entity.id
_entity.type
_entity.pdbx_description
1 polymer ?
#
loop_
_entity_poly.entity_id
_entity_poly.type
_entity_poly.pdbx_seq_one_letter_code
_entity_poly.pdbx_strand_id
1 'polypeptide(L)' 'MRLMALKEWRQRRFVEPRPTERTCQNWCTKGDIPAVRRGGLWFVDIDQEMNQSGNELADAVLKAS' A
#
# COMPACT_ATOMS: atom_id res chain seq x y z
N MET A 1 -3.33 5.10 -14.63
CA MET A 1 -2.28 4.12 -14.26
C MET A 1 -1.03 4.84 -13.75
N ARG A 2 -1.02 5.20 -12.47
CA ARG A 2 0.18 5.68 -11.78
C ARG A 2 0.70 4.55 -10.90
N LEU A 3 1.79 3.95 -11.32
CA LEU A 3 2.49 2.92 -10.58
C LEU A 3 3.56 3.58 -9.71
N MET A 4 3.44 3.41 -8.40
CA MET A 4 4.40 3.91 -7.43
C MET A 4 5.13 2.73 -6.78
N ALA A 5 6.43 2.82 -6.60
CA ALA A 5 7.16 1.79 -5.87
C ALA A 5 6.61 1.64 -4.44
N LEU A 6 6.44 0.41 -3.96
CA LEU A 6 5.88 0.11 -2.63
C LEU A 6 6.57 0.90 -1.51
N LYS A 7 7.89 1.05 -1.61
CA LYS A 7 8.72 1.80 -0.65
C LYS A 7 8.39 3.30 -0.62
N GLU A 8 8.08 3.89 -1.78
CA GLU A 8 7.71 5.30 -1.89
C GLU A 8 6.25 5.51 -1.48
N TRP A 9 5.37 4.60 -1.89
CA TRP A 9 3.97 4.58 -1.45
C TRP A 9 3.87 4.50 0.07
N ARG A 10 4.65 3.61 0.71
CA ARG A 10 4.74 3.50 2.17
C ARG A 10 5.09 4.85 2.82
N GLN A 11 6.09 5.54 2.29
CA GLN A 11 6.57 6.81 2.86
C GLN A 11 5.58 7.96 2.67
N ARG A 12 4.84 7.96 1.55
CA ARG A 12 3.84 8.99 1.25
C ARG A 12 2.50 8.76 1.95
N ARG A 13 2.11 7.49 2.13
CA ARG A 13 0.78 7.10 2.64
C ARG A 13 0.73 7.04 4.16
N PHE A 14 1.82 6.64 4.82
CA PHE A 14 1.87 6.49 6.27
C PHE A 14 2.80 7.54 6.90
N VAL A 15 2.21 8.42 7.71
CA VAL A 15 2.93 9.18 8.75
C VAL A 15 2.94 8.29 10.00
N GLU A 16 4.02 8.34 10.80
CA GLU A 16 4.28 7.35 11.86
C GLU A 16 3.08 7.02 12.77
N PRO A 17 2.88 5.74 13.15
CA PRO A 17 3.75 4.58 12.92
C PRO A 17 3.68 3.98 11.51
N ARG A 18 4.85 3.82 10.87
CA ARG A 18 4.96 3.33 9.48
C ARG A 18 5.00 1.80 9.46
N PRO A 19 4.05 1.10 8.80
CA PRO A 19 4.07 -0.36 8.71
C PRO A 19 5.36 -0.84 8.05
N THR A 20 5.91 -1.97 8.46
CA THR A 20 7.15 -2.53 7.90
C THR A 20 6.96 -2.88 6.42
N GLU A 21 8.04 -2.84 5.62
CA GLU A 21 7.99 -3.27 4.21
C GLU A 21 7.42 -4.68 4.03
N ARG A 22 7.62 -5.56 5.00
CA ARG A 22 7.07 -6.92 5.00
C ARG A 22 5.54 -6.93 5.15
N THR A 23 4.97 -6.04 5.96
CA THR A 23 3.52 -5.87 6.09
C THR A 23 2.93 -5.36 4.78
N CYS A 24 3.54 -4.35 4.17
CA CYS A 24 3.10 -3.84 2.87
C CYS A 24 3.19 -4.91 1.77
N GLN A 25 4.26 -5.70 1.72
CA GLN A 25 4.38 -6.83 0.79
C GLN A 25 3.31 -7.90 1.04
N ASN A 26 2.97 -8.15 2.30
CA ASN A 26 1.93 -9.10 2.65
C ASN A 26 0.55 -8.60 2.15
N TRP A 27 0.27 -7.30 2.26
CA TRP A 27 -0.95 -6.70 1.68
C TRP A 27 -0.99 -6.81 0.16
N CYS A 28 0.13 -6.59 -0.52
CA CYS A 28 0.22 -6.83 -1.97
C CYS A 28 -0.05 -8.29 -2.32
N THR A 29 0.51 -9.22 -1.53
CA THR A 29 0.37 -10.66 -1.76
C THR A 29 -1.06 -11.15 -1.47
N LYS A 30 -1.69 -10.58 -0.45
CA LYS A 30 -3.07 -10.89 -0.04
C LYS A 30 -4.11 -10.23 -0.93
N GLY A 31 -3.71 -9.24 -1.75
CA GLY A 31 -4.60 -8.47 -2.61
C GLY A 31 -5.38 -7.38 -1.85
N ASP A 32 -4.97 -7.05 -0.63
CA ASP A 32 -5.54 -5.94 0.16
C ASP A 32 -5.26 -4.59 -0.51
N ILE A 33 -4.11 -4.45 -1.18
CA ILE A 33 -3.78 -3.25 -1.95
C ILE A 33 -3.53 -3.59 -3.42
N PRO A 34 -4.00 -2.75 -4.36
CA PRO A 34 -3.81 -2.97 -5.78
C PRO A 34 -2.34 -2.72 -6.12
N ALA A 35 -1.55 -3.79 -6.11
CA ALA A 35 -0.14 -3.76 -6.42
C ALA A 35 0.23 -4.84 -7.44
N VAL A 36 1.18 -4.49 -8.30
CA VAL A 36 1.70 -5.34 -9.35
C VAL A 36 3.19 -5.58 -9.11
N ARG A 37 3.60 -6.84 -9.19
CA ARG A 37 5.01 -7.22 -9.13
C ARG A 37 5.62 -7.10 -10.52
N ARG A 38 6.62 -6.25 -10.71
CA ARG A 38 7.43 -6.16 -11.95
C ARG A 38 8.91 -6.29 -11.61
N GLY A 39 9.61 -7.21 -12.26
CA GLY A 39 11.06 -7.37 -12.10
C GLY A 39 11.50 -7.66 -10.65
N GLY A 40 10.66 -8.34 -9.87
CA GLY A 40 10.95 -8.64 -8.46
C GLY A 40 10.57 -7.52 -7.48
N LEU A 41 10.22 -6.33 -7.97
CA LEU A 41 9.77 -5.19 -7.15
C LEU A 41 8.24 -5.06 -7.18
N TRP A 42 7.69 -4.54 -6.08
CA TRP A 42 6.26 -4.26 -5.96
C TRP A 42 5.97 -2.80 -6.30
N PHE A 43 4.96 -2.60 -7.14
CA PHE A 43 4.47 -1.29 -7.54
C PHE A 43 2.99 -1.19 -7.24
N VAL A 44 2.60 -0.25 -6.39
CA VAL A 44 1.20 0.03 -6.04
C VAL A 44 0.60 0.92 -7.12
N ASP A 45 -0.56 0.56 -7.64
CA ASP A 45 -1.31 1.41 -8.55
C ASP A 45 -2.14 2.41 -7.72
N ILE A 46 -1.69 3.66 -7.71
CA ILE A 46 -2.29 4.74 -6.93
C ILE A 46 -3.67 5.12 -7.47
N ASP A 47 -3.90 4.90 -8.76
CA ASP A 47 -5.17 5.24 -9.42
C ASP A 47 -6.27 4.28 -8.94
N GLN A 48 -5.98 2.99 -8.97
CA GLN A 48 -6.79 1.94 -8.36
C GLN A 48 -6.91 2.10 -6.85
N GLU A 49 -5.81 2.42 -6.15
CA GLU A 49 -5.83 2.62 -4.70
C GLU A 49 -6.70 3.82 -4.33
N MET A 50 -6.62 4.94 -5.04
CA MET A 50 -7.48 6.10 -4.78
C MET A 50 -8.95 5.79 -5.09
N ASN A 51 -9.21 4.91 -6.05
CA ASN A 51 -10.57 4.44 -6.38
C ASN A 51 -11.09 3.37 -5.38
N GLN A 52 -10.22 2.56 -4.78
CA GLN A 52 -10.57 1.51 -3.80
C GLN A 52 -10.56 2.00 -2.34
N SER A 53 -9.70 2.96 -1.99
CA SER A 53 -9.55 3.53 -0.64
C SER A 53 -10.68 4.48 -0.23
N GLY A 54 -11.84 4.33 -0.87
CA GLY A 54 -13.11 4.64 -0.23
C GLY A 54 -13.49 3.65 0.88
N ASN A 55 -12.71 2.58 1.14
CA ASN A 55 -13.07 1.58 2.14
C ASN A 55 -11.90 1.13 3.06
N GLU A 56 -12.00 1.54 4.34
CA GLU A 56 -11.60 0.84 5.58
C GLU A 56 -10.14 0.43 5.86
N LEU A 57 -9.29 0.16 4.86
CA LEU A 57 -7.92 -0.34 5.09
C LEU A 57 -6.95 0.71 5.65
N ALA A 58 -7.13 1.98 5.25
CA ALA A 58 -6.33 3.08 5.79
C ALA A 58 -6.71 3.41 7.25
N ASP A 59 -7.98 3.23 7.63
CA ASP A 59 -8.49 3.52 8.98
C ASP A 59 -8.06 2.44 10.00
N ALA A 60 -7.95 1.19 9.56
CA ALA A 60 -7.51 0.07 10.40
C ALA A 60 -6.04 0.18 10.84
N VAL A 61 -5.16 0.78 10.03
CA VAL A 61 -3.76 1.01 10.41
C VAL A 61 -3.63 2.23 11.33
N LEU A 62 -4.50 3.24 11.18
CA LEU A 62 -4.52 4.42 12.04
C LEU A 62 -5.04 4.14 13.47
N LYS A 63 -5.80 3.06 13.67
CA LYS A 63 -6.34 2.65 14.98
C LYS A 63 -5.49 1.65 15.76
N ALA A 64 -4.36 1.20 15.24
CA ALA A 64 -3.41 0.41 16.00
C ALA A 64 -2.43 1.34 16.74
N SER A 65 -2.90 1.98 17.83
CA SER A 65 -2.09 2.66 18.84
C SER A 65 -2.53 2.25 20.22
#